data_AF-A0A2G6I265-F1
#
_entry.id   AF-A0A2G6I265-F1
#
_cell.length_a   1.000
_cell.length_b   1.000
_cell.length_c   1.000
_cell.angle_alpha   90.00
_cell.angle_beta   90.00
_cell.angle_gamma   90.00
#
_symmetry.space_group_name_H-M   'P 1'
#
loop_
_entity.id
_entity.type
_entity.pdbx_description
1 polymer ?
#
loop_
_entity_poly.entity_id
_entity_poly.type
_entity_poly.pdbx_seq_one_letter_code
_entity_poly.pdbx_strand_id
1 'polypeptide(L)'
;MMERILILMLFLTGFAGIVIPRNVIKKIFGLTIINSAVVILFIAGGAESGTNTPILEKGIKNVVDPVPQALMLTAIVVGVCVTA
;
A
#
# COMPACT_ATOMS: atom_id res chain seq x y z
N MET A 1 -6.08 -6.97 -13.48
CA MET A 1 -6.19 -5.69 -14.25
C MET A 1 -7.15 -4.68 -13.61
N MET A 2 -8.40 -5.05 -13.29
CA MET A 2 -9.33 -4.15 -12.58
C MET A 2 -8.78 -3.63 -11.24
N GLU A 3 -8.05 -4.47 -10.50
CA GLU A 3 -7.41 -4.08 -9.23
C GLU A 3 -6.47 -2.87 -9.39
N ARG A 4 -5.65 -2.84 -10.44
CA ARG A 4 -4.65 -1.79 -10.68
C ARG A 4 -5.33 -0.46 -11.00
N ILE A 5 -6.47 -0.52 -11.69
CA ILE A 5 -7.29 0.65 -12.02
C ILE A 5 -7.92 1.24 -10.74
N LEU A 6 -8.46 0.39 -9.86
CA LEU A 6 -9.02 0.85 -8.58
C LEU A 6 -7.95 1.49 -7.69
N ILE A 7 -6.75 0.90 -7.64
CA ILE A 7 -5.61 1.45 -6.90
C ILE A 7 -5.18 2.80 -7.47
N LEU A 8 -5.15 2.94 -8.80
CA LEU A 8 -4.88 4.23 -9.48
C LEU A 8 -5.94 5.29 -9.15
N MET A 9 -7.23 4.93 -9.13
CA MET A 9 -8.28 5.87 -8.72
C MET A 9 -8.12 6.29 -7.26
N LEU A 10 -7.75 5.35 -6.37
CA LEU A 10 -7.50 5.64 -4.96
C LEU A 10 -6.32 6.60 -4.79
N PHE A 11 -5.22 6.37 -5.54
CA PHE A 11 -4.06 7.26 -5.55
C PHE A 11 -4.42 8.66 -6.05
N LEU A 12 -5.17 8.77 -7.15
CA LEU A 12 -5.64 10.06 -7.69
C LEU A 12 -6.56 10.79 -6.70
N THR A 13 -7.40 10.06 -5.97
CA THR A 13 -8.27 10.64 -4.93
C THR A 13 -7.44 11.21 -3.78
N GLY A 14 -6.42 10.49 -3.31
CA GLY A 14 -5.48 10.99 -2.31
C GLY A 14 -4.70 12.22 -2.80
N PHE A 15 -4.25 12.21 -4.05
CA PHE A 15 -3.56 13.34 -4.69
C PHE A 15 -4.46 14.59 -4.77
N ALA A 16 -5.72 14.42 -5.19
CA ALA A 16 -6.70 15.51 -5.17
C ALA A 16 -6.93 16.05 -3.75
N GLY A 17 -6.90 15.18 -2.73
CA GLY A 17 -6.97 15.55 -1.32
C GLY A 17 -5.79 16.41 -0.82
N ILE A 18 -4.65 16.40 -1.50
CA ILE A 18 -3.49 17.26 -1.17
C ILE A 18 -3.56 18.59 -1.92
N VAL A 19 -3.94 18.57 -3.20
CA VAL A 19 -3.87 19.75 -4.08
C VAL A 19 -5.04 20.71 -3.90
N ILE A 20 -6.27 20.19 -3.75
CA ILE A 20 -7.50 21.00 -3.75
C ILE A 20 -7.70 21.78 -2.44
N PRO A 21 -7.66 21.16 -1.25
CA PRO A 21 -8.03 21.86 -0.03
C PRO A 21 -6.90 22.77 0.46
N ARG A 22 -7.26 23.97 0.96
CA ARG A 22 -6.30 24.85 1.67
C ARG A 22 -6.03 24.41 3.11
N ASN A 23 -6.96 23.66 3.71
CA ASN A 23 -6.81 23.19 5.09
C ASN A 23 -5.75 22.09 5.18
N VAL A 24 -4.75 22.30 6.05
CA VAL A 24 -3.63 21.37 6.29
C VAL A 24 -4.13 20.01 6.78
N ILE A 25 -5.16 19.96 7.62
CA ILE A 25 -5.71 18.70 8.15
C ILE A 25 -6.23 17.81 7.00
N LYS A 26 -6.92 18.40 6.02
CA LYS A 26 -7.41 17.65 4.84
C LYS A 26 -6.27 17.11 3.98
N LYS A 27 -5.15 17.83 3.92
CA LYS A 27 -3.93 17.37 3.21
C LYS A 27 -3.28 16.18 3.91
N ILE A 28 -3.28 16.16 5.25
CA ILE A 28 -2.77 15.01 6.03
C ILE A 28 -3.58 13.75 5.68
N PHE A 29 -4.91 13.83 5.68
CA PHE A 29 -5.76 12.71 5.25
C PHE A 29 -5.48 12.29 3.79
N GLY A 30 -5.28 13.26 2.89
CA GLY A 30 -4.88 12.98 1.51
C GLY A 30 -3.55 12.21 1.42
N LEU A 31 -2.57 12.58 2.24
CA LEU A 31 -1.27 11.91 2.34
C LEU A 31 -1.39 10.47 2.85
N THR A 32 -2.24 10.23 3.86
CA THR A 32 -2.54 8.89 4.36
C THR A 32 -3.19 8.02 3.30
N ILE A 33 -4.13 8.56 2.52
CA ILE A 33 -4.79 7.84 1.41
C ILE A 33 -3.77 7.45 0.32
N ILE A 34 -2.85 8.35 -0.03
CA ILE A 34 -1.77 8.04 -0.99
C ILE A 34 -0.88 6.92 -0.46
N ASN A 35 -0.46 6.98 0.80
CA ASN A 35 0.38 5.96 1.41
C ASN A 35 -0.29 4.57 1.33
N SER A 36 -1.56 4.49 1.75
CA SER A 36 -2.36 3.26 1.63
C SER A 36 -2.48 2.75 0.19
N ALA A 37 -2.67 3.64 -0.79
CA ALA A 37 -2.75 3.25 -2.20
C ALA A 37 -1.43 2.63 -2.70
N VAL A 38 -0.28 3.22 -2.33
CA VAL A 38 1.05 2.68 -2.66
C VAL A 38 1.27 1.34 -1.99
N VAL A 39 0.88 1.18 -0.72
CA VAL A 39 0.98 -0.09 0.00
C VAL A 39 0.23 -1.21 -0.72
N ILE A 40 -1.01 -0.95 -1.11
CA ILE A 40 -1.84 -1.93 -1.82
C ILE A 40 -1.26 -2.23 -3.21
N LEU A 41 -0.68 -1.25 -3.91
CA LEU A 41 -0.03 -1.45 -5.20
C LEU A 41 1.11 -2.46 -5.14
N PHE A 42 2.00 -2.31 -4.15
CA PHE A 42 3.15 -3.21 -3.98
C PHE A 42 2.71 -4.61 -3.53
N ILE A 43 1.72 -4.72 -2.65
CA ILE A 43 1.17 -6.02 -2.22
C ILE A 43 0.51 -6.74 -3.40
N ALA A 44 -0.30 -6.04 -4.20
CA ALA A 44 -0.95 -6.62 -5.38
C ALA A 44 0.08 -7.11 -6.41
N GLY A 45 1.19 -6.38 -6.61
CA GLY A 45 2.29 -6.84 -7.48
C GLY A 45 3.03 -8.05 -6.93
N GLY A 46 3.27 -8.12 -5.61
CA GLY A 46 3.93 -9.26 -4.97
C GLY A 46 3.09 -10.54 -4.92
N ALA A 47 1.76 -10.38 -4.89
CA ALA A 47 0.80 -11.49 -4.85
C ALA A 47 0.79 -12.36 -6.12
N GLU A 48 1.29 -11.85 -7.26
CA GLU A 48 1.37 -12.62 -8.52
C GLU A 48 2.44 -13.73 -8.47
N SER A 49 3.37 -13.71 -7.49
CA SER A 49 4.54 -14.60 -7.44
C SER A 49 4.28 -15.96 -6.75
N GLY A 50 3.18 -16.11 -6.01
CA GLY A 50 2.90 -17.34 -5.26
C GLY A 50 1.46 -17.37 -4.72
N THR A 51 1.07 -18.49 -4.11
CA THR A 51 -0.30 -18.66 -3.58
C THR A 51 -0.32 -18.73 -2.05
N ASN A 52 0.81 -19.12 -1.44
CA ASN A 52 0.89 -19.31 0.00
C ASN A 52 1.65 -18.16 0.69
N THR A 53 1.26 -17.88 1.92
CA THR A 53 1.85 -16.87 2.81
C THR A 53 3.34 -17.20 3.09
N PRO A 54 4.22 -16.20 3.26
CA PRO A 54 5.64 -16.41 3.54
C PRO A 54 5.90 -16.78 4.99
N ILE A 55 5.34 -17.93 5.38
CA ILE A 55 5.52 -18.57 6.67
C ILE A 55 6.11 -19.95 6.38
N LEU A 56 7.30 -20.20 6.89
CA LEU A 56 8.02 -21.45 6.72
C LEU A 56 7.35 -22.55 7.55
N GLU A 57 6.39 -23.25 6.95
CA GLU A 57 5.69 -24.37 7.56
C GLU A 57 5.91 -25.67 6.76
N LYS A 58 5.91 -26.82 7.43
CA LYS A 58 6.15 -28.11 6.78
C LYS A 58 5.03 -28.41 5.77
N GLY A 59 5.39 -28.51 4.49
CA GLY A 59 4.47 -28.90 3.42
C GLY A 59 4.00 -27.77 2.51
N ILE A 60 4.31 -26.51 2.82
CA ILE A 60 3.97 -25.36 1.97
C ILE A 60 5.00 -25.23 0.83
N LYS A 61 4.51 -25.23 -0.41
CA LYS A 61 5.28 -24.97 -1.64
C LYS A 61 4.63 -23.77 -2.36
N ASN A 62 5.39 -23.01 -3.14
CA ASN A 62 4.92 -21.80 -3.85
C ASN A 62 4.45 -20.67 -2.92
N VAL A 63 5.43 -19.99 -2.33
CA VAL A 63 5.26 -18.89 -1.40
C VAL A 63 5.31 -17.56 -2.17
N VAL A 64 4.49 -16.56 -1.78
CA VAL A 64 4.56 -15.20 -2.33
C VAL A 64 5.89 -14.53 -1.99
N ASP A 65 6.31 -13.55 -2.78
CA ASP A 65 7.55 -12.81 -2.51
C ASP A 65 7.46 -12.09 -1.14
N PRO A 66 8.34 -12.40 -0.17
CA PRO A 66 8.34 -11.73 1.13
C PRO A 66 8.86 -10.29 1.07
N VAL A 67 9.56 -9.90 0.00
CA VAL A 67 10.20 -8.58 -0.10
C VAL A 67 9.18 -7.43 -0.10
N PRO A 68 8.12 -7.43 -0.91
CA PRO A 68 7.07 -6.41 -0.84
C PRO A 68 6.43 -6.31 0.55
N GLN A 69 6.24 -7.44 1.23
CA GLN A 69 5.60 -7.47 2.54
C GLN A 69 6.45 -6.78 3.62
N ALA A 70 7.77 -7.02 3.62
CA ALA A 70 8.71 -6.35 4.52
C ALA A 70 8.79 -4.85 4.24
N LEU A 71 8.89 -4.45 2.96
CA LEU A 71 8.97 -3.04 2.55
C LEU A 71 7.71 -2.26 2.97
N MET A 72 6.53 -2.84 2.81
CA MET A 72 5.28 -2.15 3.13
C MET A 72 5.04 -2.01 4.63
N LEU A 73 5.47 -2.98 5.46
CA LEU A 73 5.45 -2.83 6.92
C LEU A 73 6.25 -1.60 7.37
N THR A 74 7.44 -1.39 6.79
CA THR A 74 8.24 -0.19 7.08
C THR A 74 7.55 1.10 6.60
N ALA A 75 6.96 1.08 5.40
CA ALA A 75 6.26 2.24 4.85
C ALA A 75 5.07 2.68 5.71
N ILE A 76 4.32 1.73 6.28
CA ILE A 76 3.19 2.00 7.18
C ILE A 76 3.69 2.68 8.46
N VAL A 77 4.75 2.16 9.08
CA VAL A 77 5.30 2.74 10.32
C VAL A 77 5.78 4.17 10.08
N VAL A 78 6.51 4.42 8.99
CA VAL A 78 6.93 5.78 8.61
C VAL A 78 5.72 6.69 8.36
N GLY A 79 4.67 6.19 7.70
CA GLY A 79 3.44 6.94 7.46
C GLY A 79 2.74 7.37 8.75
N VAL A 80 2.68 6.48 9.75
CA VAL A 80 2.13 6.80 11.08
C VAL A 80 2.99 7.84 11.80
N CYS A 81 4.32 7.71 11.76
CA CYS A 81 5.23 8.68 12.38
C CYS A 81 5.17 10.08 11.75
N VAL A 82 4.86 10.18 10.45
CA VAL A 82 4.69 11.49 9.77
C VAL A 82 3.32 12.11 10.07
N THR A 83 2.33 11.29 10.41
CA THR A 83 0.94 11.74 10.64
C THR A 83 0.66 12.10 12.11
N ALA A 84 1.34 11.44 13.06
CA ALA A 84 1.24 11.66 14.49
C ALA A 84 1.97 12.93 14.94
#